data_AF-A0A420W897-F1
#
_entry.id   AF-A0A420W897-F1
#
_cell.length_a   1.000
_cell.length_b   1.000
_cell.length_c   1.000
_cell.angle_alpha   90.00
_cell.angle_beta   90.00
_cell.angle_gamma   90.00
#
_symmetry.space_group_name_H-M   'P 1'
#
loop_
_entity.id
_entity.type
_entity.pdbx_description
1 polymer ?
#
loop_
_entity_poly.entity_id
_entity_poly.type
_entity_poly.pdbx_seq_one_letter_code
_entity_poly.pdbx_strand_id
1 'polypeptide(L)'
;MTGIIGLKEEFLKGKRELLDKARQLKKEGKSWKEIEEFIREEFKEEISLLKPNLFTYFLIFGGALILPLLYLWKVYFEPGTTAHFISRLLFILSAMFALKGFVGHYVVIFINRDRFEAELRALKASIEGGDNGKQPN
;
A
#
# COMPACT_ATOMS: atom_id res chain seq x y z
N MET A 1 -17.09 -6.03 -9.19
CA MET A 1 -16.04 -6.76 -8.43
C MET A 1 -14.73 -6.67 -9.20
N THR A 2 -13.94 -5.64 -8.92
CA THR A 2 -12.56 -5.55 -9.39
C THR A 2 -11.79 -4.74 -8.35
N GLY A 3 -11.80 -5.23 -7.10
CA GLY A 3 -10.95 -4.70 -6.05
C GLY A 3 -9.52 -5.02 -6.42
N ILE A 4 -8.69 -3.99 -6.58
CA ILE A 4 -7.24 -4.19 -6.63
C ILE A 4 -6.88 -4.97 -5.36
N ILE A 5 -6.36 -6.19 -5.52
CA ILE A 5 -6.03 -7.07 -4.40
C ILE A 5 -5.02 -6.36 -3.49
N GLY A 6 -5.45 -5.99 -2.29
CA GLY A 6 -4.67 -5.23 -1.31
C GLY A 6 -5.17 -3.80 -1.03
N LEU A 7 -6.13 -3.29 -1.82
CA LEU A 7 -6.80 -2.02 -1.53
C LEU A 7 -7.87 -2.27 -0.46
N LYS A 8 -7.76 -1.63 0.70
CA LYS A 8 -8.82 -1.70 1.71
C LYS A 8 -9.97 -0.78 1.30
N GLU A 9 -11.17 -1.32 1.26
CA GLU A 9 -12.36 -0.51 1.00
C GLU A 9 -12.60 0.45 2.15
N GLU A 10 -12.58 -0.05 3.39
CA GLU A 10 -12.82 0.71 4.62
C GLU A 10 -11.91 0.19 5.76
N PHE A 11 -11.32 1.09 6.57
CA PHE A 11 -10.43 0.75 7.68
C PHE A 11 -11.17 0.63 9.01
N LEU A 12 -12.03 1.60 9.31
CA LEU A 12 -12.76 1.75 10.56
C LEU A 12 -14.13 1.08 10.51
N LYS A 13 -14.72 0.89 9.33
CA LYS A 13 -16.04 0.27 9.21
C LYS A 13 -15.94 -1.23 9.52
N GLY A 14 -16.70 -1.67 10.51
CA GLY A 14 -16.66 -3.03 11.04
C GLY A 14 -15.86 -3.18 12.34
N LYS A 15 -14.95 -2.25 12.67
CA LYS A 15 -14.24 -2.23 13.95
C LYS A 15 -14.96 -1.38 15.01
N ARG A 16 -16.20 -1.77 15.35
CA ARG A 16 -17.05 -1.06 16.33
C ARG A 16 -16.35 -0.90 17.69
N GLU A 17 -15.64 -1.93 18.14
CA GLU A 17 -14.90 -1.90 19.41
C GLU A 17 -13.83 -0.80 19.47
N LEU A 18 -13.13 -0.53 18.37
CA LEU A 18 -12.12 0.54 18.28
C LEU A 18 -12.78 1.92 18.32
N LEU A 19 -13.91 2.08 17.65
CA LEU A 19 -14.69 3.32 17.66
C LEU A 19 -15.26 3.58 19.06
N ASP A 20 -15.73 2.55 19.74
CA ASP A 20 -16.27 2.64 21.10
C ASP A 20 -15.17 2.99 22.11
N LYS A 21 -13.98 2.37 22.00
CA LYS A 21 -12.79 2.75 22.78
C LYS A 21 -12.36 4.19 22.51
N ALA A 22 -12.32 4.62 21.26
CA ALA A 22 -11.98 6.01 20.91
C ALA A 22 -12.95 7.02 21.53
N ARG A 23 -14.25 6.72 21.53
CA ARG A 23 -15.28 7.53 22.20
C ARG A 23 -15.14 7.50 23.72
N GLN A 24 -14.78 6.36 24.30
CA GLN A 24 -14.50 6.24 25.73
C GLN A 24 -13.29 7.10 26.15
N LEU A 25 -12.18 7.03 25.41
CA LEU A 25 -10.99 7.86 25.66
C LEU A 25 -11.32 9.36 25.58
N LYS A 26 -12.22 9.76 24.67
CA LYS A 26 -12.70 11.16 24.62
C LYS A 26 -13.52 11.53 25.88
N LYS A 27 -14.39 10.63 26.36
CA LYS A 27 -15.15 10.84 27.61
C LYS A 27 -14.26 10.91 28.84
N GLU A 28 -13.14 10.19 28.83
CA GLU A 28 -12.10 10.23 29.87
C GLU A 28 -11.26 11.52 29.81
N GLY A 29 -11.55 12.43 28.88
CA GLY A 29 -10.91 13.74 28.78
C GLY A 29 -9.59 13.74 28.00
N LYS A 30 -9.22 12.64 27.33
CA LYS A 30 -8.01 12.59 26.52
C LYS A 30 -8.07 13.54 25.32
N SER A 31 -6.91 14.06 24.96
CA SER A 31 -6.76 14.93 23.79
C SER A 31 -7.00 14.14 22.49
N TRP A 32 -7.44 14.83 21.43
CA TRP A 32 -7.59 14.19 20.12
C TRP A 32 -6.28 13.58 19.61
N LYS A 33 -5.13 14.20 19.93
CA LYS A 33 -3.81 13.68 19.53
C LYS A 33 -3.56 12.28 20.10
N GLU A 34 -3.93 12.05 21.37
CA GLU A 34 -3.78 10.73 22.00
C GLU A 34 -4.71 9.69 21.37
N ILE A 35 -5.93 10.09 20.99
CA ILE A 35 -6.89 9.19 20.32
C ILE A 35 -6.41 8.86 18.90
N GLU A 36 -5.90 9.84 18.17
CA GLU A 36 -5.32 9.64 16.84
C GLU A 36 -4.11 8.72 16.90
N GLU A 37 -3.21 8.91 17.87
CA GLU A 37 -2.03 8.08 18.05
C GLU A 37 -2.41 6.63 18.36
N PHE A 38 -3.37 6.40 19.26
CA PHE A 38 -3.91 5.07 19.55
C PHE A 38 -4.46 4.37 18.30
N ILE A 39 -5.28 5.07 17.50
CA ILE A 39 -5.83 4.49 16.27
C ILE A 39 -4.71 4.26 15.24
N ARG A 40 -3.76 5.18 15.11
CA ARG A 40 -2.65 5.06 14.16
C ARG A 40 -1.73 3.89 14.52
N GLU A 41 -1.51 3.60 15.80
CA GLU A 41 -0.75 2.42 16.24
C GLU A 41 -1.43 1.12 15.82
N GLU A 42 -2.74 1.00 16.04
CA GLU A 42 -3.51 -0.19 15.69
C GLU A 42 -3.47 -0.51 14.18
N PHE A 43 -3.42 0.54 13.34
CA PHE A 43 -3.36 0.40 11.89
C PHE A 43 -1.94 0.56 11.33
N LYS A 44 -0.91 0.70 12.17
CA LYS A 44 0.47 0.96 11.75
C LYS A 44 1.00 -0.12 10.82
N GLU A 45 0.75 -1.38 11.13
CA GLU A 45 1.13 -2.51 10.27
C GLU A 45 0.36 -2.53 8.96
N GLU A 46 -0.89 -2.07 8.97
CA GLU A 46 -1.74 -2.07 7.79
C GLU A 46 -1.41 -0.96 6.79
N ILE A 47 -0.94 0.18 7.30
CA ILE A 47 -0.51 1.35 6.54
C ILE A 47 1.01 1.30 6.28
N SER A 48 1.71 0.34 6.88
CA SER A 48 3.15 0.19 6.72
C SER A 48 3.52 -0.02 5.25
N LEU A 49 4.59 0.66 4.85
CA LEU A 49 5.22 0.48 3.55
C LEU A 49 5.66 -0.98 3.30
N LEU A 50 5.87 -1.74 4.37
CA LEU A 50 6.38 -3.11 4.30
C LEU A 50 5.27 -4.16 4.18
N LYS A 51 3.99 -3.77 4.17
CA LYS A 51 2.90 -4.73 4.04
C LYS A 51 2.93 -5.37 2.64
N PRO A 52 3.16 -6.69 2.52
CA PRO A 52 3.23 -7.34 1.23
C PRO A 52 1.87 -7.26 0.53
N ASN A 53 1.88 -6.82 -0.72
CA ASN A 53 0.74 -6.88 -1.62
C ASN A 53 1.11 -7.65 -2.89
N LEU A 54 0.12 -7.91 -3.75
CA LEU A 54 0.33 -8.63 -5.01
C LEU A 54 1.48 -8.04 -5.84
N PHE A 55 1.61 -6.71 -5.82
CA PHE A 55 2.65 -5.99 -6.54
C PHE A 55 4.04 -6.15 -5.93
N THR A 56 4.15 -6.32 -4.61
CA THR A 56 5.41 -6.72 -3.94
C THR A 56 5.91 -8.06 -4.49
N TYR A 57 5.02 -9.02 -4.73
CA TYR A 57 5.41 -10.30 -5.31
C TYR A 57 5.90 -10.14 -6.76
N PHE A 58 5.21 -9.33 -7.58
CA PHE A 58 5.71 -9.01 -8.93
C PHE A 58 7.10 -8.35 -8.91
N LEU A 59 7.38 -7.50 -7.92
CA LEU A 59 8.70 -6.90 -7.72
C LEU A 59 9.75 -7.94 -7.34
N ILE A 60 9.47 -8.80 -6.36
CA ILE A 60 10.41 -9.82 -5.88
C ILE A 60 10.69 -10.84 -6.99
N PHE A 61 9.67 -11.41 -7.62
CA PHE A 61 9.84 -12.40 -8.68
C PHE A 61 10.49 -11.78 -9.93
N GLY A 62 10.02 -10.61 -10.37
CA GLY A 62 10.61 -9.92 -11.52
C GLY A 62 12.06 -9.52 -11.27
N GLY A 63 12.34 -8.92 -10.11
CA GLY A 63 13.68 -8.50 -9.70
C GLY A 63 14.65 -9.67 -9.51
N ALA A 64 14.20 -10.76 -8.88
CA ALA A 64 15.01 -11.95 -8.67
C ALA A 64 15.39 -12.63 -9.99
N LEU A 65 14.57 -12.54 -11.04
CA LEU A 65 14.88 -13.10 -12.36
C LEU A 65 15.84 -12.21 -13.18
N ILE A 66 15.82 -10.89 -12.96
CA ILE A 66 16.67 -9.93 -13.67
C ILE A 66 18.17 -10.20 -13.46
N LEU A 67 18.60 -10.45 -12.23
CA LEU A 67 20.02 -10.63 -11.90
C LEU A 67 20.64 -11.90 -12.52
N PRO A 68 20.02 -13.09 -12.41
CA PRO A 68 20.47 -14.29 -13.12
C PRO A 68 20.46 -14.12 -14.64
N LEU A 69 19.43 -13.46 -15.20
CA LEU A 69 19.36 -13.22 -16.65
C LEU A 69 20.50 -12.32 -17.14
N LEU A 70 20.84 -11.26 -16.39
CA LEU A 70 22.00 -10.40 -16.69
C LEU A 70 23.32 -11.18 -16.60
N TYR A 71 23.47 -12.04 -15.60
CA TYR A 71 24.67 -12.84 -15.44
C TYR A 71 24.83 -13.83 -16.61
N LEU A 72 23.78 -14.58 -16.95
CA LEU A 72 23.80 -15.51 -18.08
C LEU A 72 24.04 -14.79 -19.42
N TRP A 73 23.53 -13.57 -19.56
CA TRP A 73 23.79 -12.74 -20.73
C TRP A 73 25.28 -12.36 -20.85
N LYS A 74 25.92 -12.02 -19.73
CA LYS A 74 27.34 -11.67 -19.69
C LYS A 74 28.27 -12.88 -19.89
N VAL A 75 27.89 -14.06 -19.40
CA VAL A 75 28.80 -15.21 -19.27
C VAL A 75 28.59 -16.27 -20.35
N TYR A 76 27.35 -16.48 -20.82
CA TYR A 76 27.00 -17.70 -21.56
C TYR A 76 26.39 -17.45 -22.94
N PHE A 77 25.70 -16.32 -23.16
CA PHE A 77 24.97 -16.10 -24.40
C PHE A 77 25.73 -15.20 -25.39
N GLU A 78 26.34 -15.82 -26.40
CA GLU A 78 26.99 -15.09 -27.49
C GLU A 78 25.97 -14.26 -28.32
N PRO A 79 26.33 -13.01 -28.69
CA PRO A 79 25.51 -12.19 -29.56
C PRO A 79 25.26 -12.87 -30.91
N GLY A 80 24.00 -12.95 -31.33
CA GLY A 80 23.58 -13.56 -32.60
C GLY A 80 22.95 -14.94 -32.48
N THR A 81 22.94 -15.55 -31.29
CA THR A 81 22.25 -16.82 -31.04
C THR A 81 20.78 -16.63 -30.67
N THR A 82 19.93 -17.62 -30.99
CA THR A 82 18.50 -17.63 -30.57
C THR A 82 18.36 -17.55 -29.05
N ALA A 83 19.29 -18.16 -28.32
CA ALA A 83 19.32 -18.13 -26.85
C ALA A 83 19.55 -16.71 -26.31
N HIS A 84 20.43 -15.92 -26.95
CA HIS A 84 20.65 -14.51 -26.62
C HIS A 84 19.41 -13.64 -26.88
N PHE A 85 18.63 -13.95 -27.92
CA PHE A 85 17.36 -13.27 -28.17
C PHE A 85 16.30 -13.58 -27.10
N ILE A 86 16.15 -14.86 -26.73
CA ILE A 86 15.20 -15.30 -25.71
C ILE A 86 15.55 -14.72 -24.34
N SER A 87 16.83 -14.73 -23.94
CA SER A 87 17.26 -14.16 -22.65
C SER A 87 16.97 -12.66 -22.58
N ARG A 88 17.17 -11.92 -23.68
CA ARG A 88 16.87 -10.49 -23.76
C ARG A 88 15.36 -10.22 -23.66
N LEU A 89 14.53 -11.03 -24.29
CA LEU A 89 13.08 -10.94 -24.18
C LEU A 89 12.63 -11.19 -22.73
N LEU A 90 13.11 -12.26 -22.10
CA LEU A 90 12.80 -12.59 -20.70
C LEU A 90 13.27 -11.50 -19.75
N PHE A 91 14.44 -10.89 -20.01
CA PHE A 91 14.95 -9.77 -19.23
C PHE A 91 14.03 -8.55 -19.32
N ILE A 92 13.61 -8.15 -20.52
CA ILE A 92 12.71 -7.00 -20.73
C ILE A 92 11.36 -7.25 -20.04
N LEU A 93 10.80 -8.45 -20.19
CA LEU A 93 9.55 -8.82 -19.52
C LEU A 93 9.70 -8.79 -17.99
N SER A 94 10.80 -9.33 -17.46
CA SER A 94 11.07 -9.32 -16.01
C SER A 94 11.25 -7.89 -15.48
N ALA A 95 11.95 -7.03 -16.23
CA ALA A 95 12.10 -5.61 -15.90
C ALA A 95 10.74 -4.88 -15.91
N MET A 96 9.89 -5.15 -16.90
CA MET A 96 8.55 -4.58 -16.97
C MET A 96 7.67 -5.04 -15.80
N PHE A 97 7.72 -6.32 -15.43
CA PHE A 97 7.00 -6.84 -14.26
C PHE A 97 7.52 -6.26 -12.94
N ALA A 98 8.84 -6.13 -12.79
CA ALA A 98 9.44 -5.53 -11.60
C ALA A 98 9.03 -4.06 -11.47
N LEU A 99 9.07 -3.28 -12.56
CA LEU A 99 8.65 -1.88 -12.57
C LEU A 99 7.17 -1.74 -12.22
N LYS A 100 6.31 -2.57 -12.81
CA LYS A 100 4.87 -2.59 -12.51
C LYS A 100 4.59 -3.01 -11.07
N GLY A 101 5.36 -3.96 -10.54
CA GLY A 101 5.33 -4.37 -9.14
C GLY A 101 5.75 -3.25 -8.20
N PHE A 102 6.81 -2.52 -8.52
CA PHE A 102 7.23 -1.35 -7.76
C PHE A 102 6.15 -0.28 -7.73
N VAL A 103 5.71 0.21 -8.90
CA VAL A 103 4.72 1.29 -9.00
C VAL A 103 3.40 0.87 -8.36
N GLY A 104 2.90 -0.33 -8.66
CA GLY A 104 1.64 -0.81 -8.10
C GLY A 104 1.69 -0.96 -6.58
N HIS A 105 2.83 -1.37 -6.03
CA HIS A 105 2.99 -1.51 -4.58
C HIS A 105 2.85 -0.16 -3.87
N TYR A 106 3.57 0.85 -4.35
CA TYR A 106 3.50 2.22 -3.81
C TYR A 106 2.12 2.84 -3.97
N VAL A 107 1.49 2.68 -5.13
CA VAL A 107 0.13 3.22 -5.38
C VAL A 107 -0.88 2.62 -4.40
N VAL A 108 -0.85 1.31 -4.17
CA VAL A 108 -1.76 0.66 -3.21
C VAL A 108 -1.53 1.18 -1.80
N ILE A 109 -0.27 1.31 -1.36
CA ILE A 109 0.04 1.83 -0.03
C ILE A 109 -0.42 3.29 0.11
N PHE A 110 -0.18 4.11 -0.90
CA PHE A 110 -0.56 5.52 -0.87
C PHE A 110 -2.07 5.70 -0.80
N ILE A 111 -2.82 4.97 -1.64
CA ILE A 111 -4.30 5.00 -1.60
C ILE A 111 -4.83 4.52 -0.25
N ASN A 112 -4.24 3.46 0.32
CA ASN A 112 -4.61 2.95 1.63
C ASN A 112 -4.33 3.97 2.74
N ARG A 113 -3.19 4.65 2.70
CA ARG A 113 -2.83 5.70 3.65
C ARG A 113 -3.79 6.89 3.56
N ASP A 114 -4.06 7.37 2.34
CA ASP A 114 -4.97 8.50 2.10
C ASP A 114 -6.38 8.19 2.60
N ARG A 115 -6.88 6.97 2.33
CA ARG A 115 -8.18 6.50 2.85
C ARG A 115 -8.20 6.47 4.37
N PHE A 116 -7.18 5.92 5.00
CA PHE A 116 -7.08 5.90 6.45
C PHE A 116 -7.08 7.32 7.04
N GLU A 117 -6.31 8.25 6.47
CA GLU A 117 -6.30 9.65 6.90
C GLU A 117 -7.66 10.32 6.72
N ALA A 118 -8.38 10.04 5.62
CA ALA A 118 -9.73 10.54 5.40
C ALA A 118 -10.74 10.00 6.43
N GLU A 119 -10.67 8.71 6.74
CA GLU A 119 -11.52 8.08 7.75
C GLU A 119 -11.23 8.61 9.17
N LEU A 120 -9.96 8.85 9.51
CA LEU A 120 -9.56 9.44 10.79
C LEU A 120 -10.10 10.87 10.93
N ARG A 121 -10.05 11.67 9.85
CA ARG A 121 -10.64 13.01 9.83
C ARG A 121 -12.16 12.97 9.98
N ALA A 122 -12.84 12.02 9.34
CA ALA A 122 -14.28 11.84 9.49
C ALA A 122 -14.65 11.43 10.93
N LEU A 123 -13.85 10.56 11.55
CA LEU A 123 -14.01 10.19 12.96
C LEU A 123 -13.84 11.39 13.89
N LYS A 124 -12.84 12.25 13.63
CA LYS A 124 -12.64 13.50 14.37
C LYS A 124 -13.88 14.37 14.33
N ALA A 125 -14.41 14.61 13.13
CA ALA A 125 -15.61 15.42 12.92
C ALA A 125 -16.81 14.83 13.67
N SER A 126 -16.97 13.50 13.64
CA SER A 126 -18.04 12.79 14.36
C SER A 126 -17.92 12.88 15.89
N ILE A 127 -16.70 12.94 16.44
CA ILE A 127 -16.47 12.93 17.90
C ILE A 127 -16.43 14.34 18.48
N GLU A 128 -15.85 15.31 17.78
CA GLU A 128 -15.72 16.69 18.25
C GLU A 128 -16.94 17.57 17.89
N GLY A 129 -17.90 17.04 17.12
CA GLY A 129 -19.13 17.76 16.77
C GLY A 129 -18.88 18.97 15.86
N GLY A 130 -17.89 18.88 14.97
CA GLY A 130 -17.45 19.99 14.13
C GLY A 130 -18.02 19.93 12.71
N ASP A 131 -18.93 20.85 12.42
CA ASP A 131 -19.29 21.34 11.09
C ASP A 131 -18.03 21.68 10.28
N ASN A 132 -17.96 21.19 9.04
CA ASN A 132 -17.13 21.80 7.99
C ASN A 132 -17.67 21.37 6.62
N GLY A 133 -18.82 21.95 6.27
CA GLY A 133 -19.44 21.82 4.96
C GLY A 133 -19.64 23.16 4.24
N LYS A 134 -18.87 24.22 4.51
CA LYS A 134 -18.79 25.34 3.57
C LYS A 134 -17.95 24.91 2.37
N GLN A 135 -18.63 24.40 1.35
CA GLN A 135 -18.10 24.32 -0.01
C GLN A 135 -17.65 25.72 -0.45
N PRO A 136 -16.41 25.92 -0.91
CA PRO A 136 -16.09 27.10 -1.69
C PRO A 136 -16.78 26.98 -3.05
N ASN A 137 -17.61 27.98 -3.38
CA ASN A 137 -18.07 28.26 -4.74
C ASN A 137 -16.89 28.57 -5.65
#